data_AF-A0AAD8T8D7-F1
#
_entry.id   AF-A0AAD8T8D7-F1
#
_cell.length_a   1.000
_cell.length_b   1.000
_cell.length_c   1.000
_cell.angle_alpha   90.00
_cell.angle_beta   90.00
_cell.angle_gamma   90.00
#
_symmetry.space_group_name_H-M   'P 1'
#
loop_
_entity.id
_entity.type
_entity.pdbx_description
1 polymer ?
#
loop_
_entity_poly.entity_id
_entity_poly.type
_entity_poly.pdbx_seq_one_letter_code
_entity_poly.pdbx_strand_id
1 'polypeptide(L)'
;MPFERRDKEAFKWAHAKELGAPPDPLPCGDMCGVSVNWHLATDTAGGWSARITLFNWEDTDMRDWFASVVLDDKVYRGFEQAYSFNATVAGNGTIFMRGTEGFDDLIRESNMSGVDYPVPGKQQSVLSFTKKTSPGDVDVLRRDGFPTKVFFNGEECAMPQRIPSHGVGVHANRGALLLLLLFYLVM
;
A
#
# COMPACT_ATOMS: atom_id res chain seq x y z
N MET A 1 8.78 11.56 -4.74
CA MET A 1 8.87 11.79 -6.19
C MET A 1 7.48 11.72 -6.82
N PRO A 2 7.04 12.74 -7.59
CA PRO A 2 5.77 12.76 -8.32
C PRO A 2 5.61 11.59 -9.30
N PHE A 3 4.39 11.33 -9.77
CA PHE A 3 4.08 10.18 -10.63
C PHE A 3 4.91 10.17 -11.92
N GLU A 4 4.98 11.28 -12.65
CA GLU A 4 5.70 11.38 -13.93
C GLU A 4 7.20 11.10 -13.79
N ARG A 5 7.75 11.41 -12.62
CA ARG A 5 9.14 11.11 -12.27
C ARG A 5 9.30 9.65 -11.83
N ARG A 6 8.35 9.09 -11.07
CA ARG A 6 8.30 7.65 -10.74
C ARG A 6 8.28 6.78 -11.98
N ASP A 7 7.48 7.18 -12.98
CA ASP A 7 7.43 6.49 -14.26
C ASP A 7 8.79 6.46 -14.92
N LYS A 8 9.42 7.64 -15.13
CA LYS A 8 10.74 7.73 -15.76
C LYS A 8 11.80 6.87 -15.07
N GLU A 9 11.82 6.85 -13.74
CA GLU A 9 12.75 6.00 -13.00
C GLU A 9 12.40 4.51 -13.09
N ALA A 10 11.12 4.15 -13.10
CA ALA A 10 10.67 2.78 -13.32
C ALA A 10 11.09 2.27 -14.72
N PHE A 11 10.97 3.10 -15.76
CA PHE A 11 11.47 2.80 -17.11
C PHE A 11 12.98 2.55 -17.12
N LYS A 12 13.76 3.46 -16.52
CA LYS A 12 15.22 3.30 -16.42
C LYS A 12 15.60 2.02 -15.69
N TRP A 13 14.94 1.73 -14.58
CA TRP A 13 15.16 0.51 -13.80
C TRP A 13 14.81 -0.74 -14.59
N ALA A 14 13.65 -0.76 -15.27
CA ALA A 14 13.23 -1.89 -16.09
C ALA A 14 14.22 -2.18 -17.23
N HIS A 15 14.73 -1.13 -17.87
CA HIS A 15 15.78 -1.24 -18.88
C HIS A 15 17.08 -1.79 -18.28
N ALA A 16 17.55 -1.23 -17.16
CA ALA A 16 18.77 -1.68 -16.48
C ALA A 16 18.68 -3.11 -15.91
N LYS A 17 17.46 -3.61 -15.68
CA LYS A 17 17.18 -4.98 -15.24
C LYS A 17 16.78 -5.93 -16.38
N GLU A 18 16.82 -5.45 -17.63
CA GLU A 18 16.49 -6.23 -18.82
C GLU A 18 15.10 -6.91 -18.73
N LEU A 19 14.12 -6.24 -18.12
CA LEU A 19 12.78 -6.80 -17.84
C LEU A 19 11.82 -6.78 -19.05
N GLY A 20 12.31 -6.40 -20.23
CA GLY A 20 11.51 -6.22 -21.44
C GLY A 20 10.85 -4.85 -21.53
N ALA A 21 10.00 -4.68 -22.56
CA ALA A 21 9.27 -3.44 -22.78
C ALA A 21 8.16 -3.26 -21.73
N PRO A 22 7.97 -2.04 -21.19
CA PRO A 22 6.85 -1.74 -20.31
C PRO A 22 5.49 -1.93 -20.98
N PRO A 23 4.42 -2.15 -20.20
CA PRO A 23 3.08 -2.36 -20.76
C PRO A 23 2.60 -1.13 -21.54
N ASP A 24 1.84 -1.40 -22.61
CA ASP A 24 1.19 -0.39 -23.44
C ASP A 24 -0.32 -0.71 -23.54
N PRO A 25 -1.22 0.13 -22.98
CA PRO A 25 -0.94 1.42 -22.34
C PRO A 25 -0.26 1.26 -20.97
N LEU A 26 0.42 2.33 -20.53
CA LEU A 26 1.00 2.39 -19.20
C LEU A 26 -0.08 2.35 -18.10
N PRO A 27 0.26 1.90 -16.88
CA PRO A 27 -0.65 2.00 -15.74
C PRO A 27 -1.06 3.46 -15.52
N CYS A 28 -2.34 3.68 -15.21
CA CYS A 28 -2.82 5.00 -14.81
C CYS A 28 -2.08 5.48 -13.56
N GLY A 29 -1.92 6.80 -13.45
CA GLY A 29 -1.29 7.42 -12.29
C GLY A 29 -2.17 7.45 -11.05
N ASP A 30 -1.82 8.34 -10.12
CA ASP A 30 -2.52 8.49 -8.84
C ASP A 30 -3.92 9.12 -9.08
N MET A 31 -4.93 8.28 -9.32
CA MET A 31 -6.30 8.72 -9.63
C MET A 31 -7.17 8.91 -8.38
N CYS A 32 -6.61 9.32 -7.24
CA CYS A 32 -7.36 9.43 -5.97
C CYS A 32 -7.21 10.77 -5.25
N GLY A 33 -6.76 11.82 -5.94
CA GLY A 33 -6.41 13.12 -5.36
C GLY A 33 -5.19 13.11 -4.42
N VAL A 34 -4.82 11.94 -3.88
CA VAL A 34 -3.64 11.69 -3.06
C VAL A 34 -2.98 10.38 -3.46
N SER A 35 -1.69 10.23 -3.18
CA SER A 35 -1.12 8.87 -3.09
C SER A 35 -1.39 8.29 -1.71
N VAL A 36 -1.73 7.01 -1.65
CA VAL A 36 -1.93 6.28 -0.40
C VAL A 36 -0.89 5.17 -0.29
N ASN A 37 -0.09 5.20 0.78
CA ASN A 37 0.74 4.06 1.14
C ASN A 37 0.08 3.29 2.27
N TRP A 38 -0.01 1.97 2.08
CA TRP A 38 -0.41 1.02 3.10
C TRP A 38 0.75 0.07 3.41
N HIS A 39 1.19 0.05 4.66
CA HIS A 39 2.33 -0.74 5.11
C HIS A 39 1.97 -1.59 6.30
N LEU A 40 2.11 -2.92 6.18
CA LEU A 40 2.00 -3.83 7.31
C LEU A 40 3.19 -3.60 8.24
N ALA A 41 2.93 -3.09 9.44
CA ALA A 41 3.97 -2.63 10.36
C ALA A 41 4.36 -3.71 11.37
N THR A 42 3.39 -4.45 11.92
CA THR A 42 3.65 -5.56 12.85
C THR A 42 2.67 -6.70 12.61
N ASP A 43 3.12 -7.92 12.88
CA ASP A 43 2.26 -9.10 12.91
C ASP A 43 2.68 -10.03 14.06
N THR A 44 1.80 -10.21 15.04
CA THR A 44 2.05 -11.04 16.23
C THR A 44 0.88 -12.01 16.48
N ALA A 45 1.02 -12.89 17.47
CA ALA A 45 -0.06 -13.81 17.84
C ALA A 45 -1.30 -13.10 18.40
N GLY A 46 -1.13 -11.97 19.10
CA GLY A 46 -2.24 -11.24 19.74
C GLY A 46 -2.93 -10.21 18.85
N GLY A 47 -2.23 -9.74 17.82
CA GLY A 47 -2.68 -8.64 16.99
C GLY A 47 -1.62 -8.24 15.96
N TRP A 48 -2.01 -7.30 15.09
CA TRP A 48 -1.18 -6.79 14.02
C TRP A 48 -1.48 -5.30 13.80
N SER A 49 -0.62 -4.61 13.07
CA SER A 49 -0.84 -3.19 12.76
C SER A 49 -0.48 -2.86 11.32
N ALA A 50 -1.21 -1.90 10.77
CA ALA A 50 -0.92 -1.30 9.47
C ALA A 50 -0.71 0.20 9.63
N ARG A 51 0.19 0.74 8.81
CA ARG A 51 0.43 2.17 8.68
C ARG A 51 -0.18 2.64 7.37
N ILE A 52 -1.11 3.58 7.47
CA ILE A 52 -1.61 4.33 6.33
C ILE A 52 -0.90 5.69 6.26
N THR A 53 -0.46 6.08 5.08
CA THR A 53 0.11 7.39 4.80
C THR A 53 -0.58 8.00 3.60
N LEU A 54 -1.05 9.23 3.75
CA LEU A 54 -1.66 10.04 2.71
C LEU A 54 -0.62 11.07 2.24
N PHE A 55 -0.47 11.21 0.92
CA PHE A 55 0.43 12.15 0.28
C PHE A 55 -0.36 13.08 -0.63
N ASN A 56 -0.38 14.37 -0.29
CA ASN A 56 -0.99 15.40 -1.11
C ASN A 56 0.06 16.00 -2.05
N TRP A 57 -0.15 15.76 -3.35
CA TRP A 57 0.66 16.28 -4.45
C TRP A 57 0.05 17.53 -5.09
N GLU A 58 -1.12 17.96 -4.63
CA GLU A 58 -1.75 19.18 -5.11
C GLU A 58 -1.02 20.41 -4.53
N ASP A 59 -1.20 21.53 -5.23
CA ASP A 59 -0.69 22.84 -4.83
C ASP A 59 -1.59 23.56 -3.80
N THR A 60 -2.60 22.87 -3.27
CA THR A 60 -3.56 23.38 -2.29
C THR A 60 -3.67 22.48 -1.05
N ASP A 61 -3.94 23.11 0.10
CA ASP A 61 -4.11 22.37 1.36
C ASP A 61 -5.50 21.71 1.36
N MET A 62 -5.54 20.41 1.67
CA MET A 62 -6.79 19.66 1.80
C MET A 62 -7.25 19.70 3.26
N ARG A 63 -8.23 20.55 3.53
CA ARG A 63 -8.88 20.67 4.84
C ARG A 63 -10.05 19.70 4.93
N ASP A 64 -10.38 19.27 6.15
CA ASP A 64 -11.51 18.36 6.41
C ASP A 64 -11.47 17.08 5.57
N TRP A 65 -10.27 16.63 5.19
CA TRP A 65 -10.13 15.43 4.39
C TRP A 65 -10.69 14.22 5.15
N PHE A 66 -11.25 13.29 4.40
CA PHE A 66 -11.65 12.00 4.93
C PHE A 66 -11.24 10.88 3.99
N ALA A 67 -10.93 9.74 4.59
CA ALA A 67 -10.58 8.53 3.89
C ALA A 67 -11.42 7.37 4.43
N SER A 68 -11.64 6.36 3.62
CA SER A 68 -12.22 5.10 4.07
C SER A 68 -11.44 3.94 3.50
N VAL A 69 -11.26 2.89 4.29
CA VAL A 69 -10.68 1.64 3.83
C VAL A 69 -11.70 0.53 4.04
N VAL A 70 -11.85 -0.32 3.03
CA VAL A 70 -12.69 -1.51 3.10
C VAL A 70 -11.77 -2.70 3.29
N LEU A 71 -11.97 -3.42 4.39
CA LEU A 71 -11.24 -4.64 4.74
C LEU A 71 -12.16 -5.84 4.64
N ASP A 72 -11.58 -7.03 4.54
CA ASP A 72 -12.35 -8.26 4.72
C ASP A 72 -12.99 -8.29 6.12
N ASP A 73 -14.21 -8.78 6.22
CA ASP A 73 -14.99 -8.83 7.47
C ASP A 73 -14.24 -9.53 8.62
N LYS A 74 -13.47 -10.58 8.32
CA LYS A 74 -12.74 -11.34 9.36
C LYS A 74 -11.62 -10.51 10.00
N VAL A 75 -11.10 -9.53 9.26
CA VAL A 75 -10.03 -8.62 9.67
C VAL A 75 -10.61 -7.39 10.31
N TYR A 76 -11.63 -6.82 9.66
CA TYR A 76 -12.37 -5.65 10.08
C TYR A 76 -12.86 -5.72 11.52
N ARG A 77 -13.43 -6.86 11.93
CA ARG A 77 -13.92 -7.10 13.30
C ARG A 77 -12.83 -6.94 14.36
N GLY A 78 -11.57 -7.12 13.97
CA GLY A 78 -10.42 -6.97 14.85
C GLY A 78 -9.97 -5.53 15.03
N PHE A 79 -10.52 -4.54 14.32
CA PHE A 79 -10.07 -3.15 14.43
C PHE A 79 -10.23 -2.63 15.86
N GLU A 80 -9.14 -2.08 16.40
CA GLU A 80 -9.13 -1.50 17.76
C GLU A 80 -9.15 0.03 17.69
N GLN A 81 -8.17 0.64 17.00
CA GLN A 81 -8.05 2.09 16.91
C GLN A 81 -7.09 2.54 15.81
N ALA A 82 -7.17 3.82 15.47
CA ALA A 82 -6.13 4.56 14.76
C ALA A 82 -5.48 5.57 15.73
N TYR A 83 -4.17 5.77 15.65
CA TYR A 83 -3.44 6.57 16.66
C TYR A 83 -3.39 8.07 16.35
N SER A 84 -3.20 8.45 15.08
CA SER A 84 -3.03 9.86 14.68
C SER A 84 -4.23 10.42 13.92
N PHE A 85 -5.12 9.53 13.46
CA PHE A 85 -6.37 9.87 12.80
C PHE A 85 -7.53 9.55 13.74
N ASN A 86 -8.62 10.30 13.62
CA ASN A 86 -9.88 9.89 14.20
C ASN A 86 -10.52 8.85 13.27
N ALA A 87 -10.76 7.64 13.78
CA ALA A 87 -11.24 6.52 13.00
C ALA A 87 -12.46 5.88 13.66
N THR A 88 -13.43 5.51 12.82
CA THR A 88 -14.70 4.90 13.25
C THR A 88 -15.07 3.72 12.36
N VAL A 89 -15.71 2.74 12.97
CA VAL A 89 -16.25 1.54 12.33
C VAL A 89 -17.59 1.92 11.68
N ALA A 90 -17.65 1.91 10.34
CA ALA A 90 -18.79 2.43 9.57
C ALA A 90 -19.76 1.36 9.03
N GLY A 91 -19.55 0.07 9.37
CA GLY A 91 -20.25 -1.08 8.82
C GLY A 91 -19.63 -1.62 7.52
N ASN A 92 -20.07 -2.81 7.08
CA ASN A 92 -19.68 -3.45 5.82
C ASN A 92 -18.15 -3.48 5.56
N GLY A 93 -17.36 -3.89 6.54
CA GLY A 93 -15.90 -3.94 6.41
C GLY A 93 -15.20 -2.56 6.40
N THR A 94 -15.94 -1.46 6.58
CA THR A 94 -15.43 -0.10 6.34
C THR A 94 -14.97 0.58 7.62
N ILE A 95 -13.73 1.07 7.60
CA ILE A 95 -13.18 1.99 8.61
C ILE A 95 -13.13 3.38 7.96
N PHE A 96 -13.88 4.31 8.54
CA PHE A 96 -13.89 5.72 8.15
C PHE A 96 -12.86 6.48 8.98
N MET A 97 -12.04 7.30 8.34
CA MET A 97 -10.94 8.05 8.94
C MET A 97 -10.99 9.51 8.54
N ARG A 98 -10.61 10.39 9.46
CA ARG A 98 -10.45 11.83 9.22
C ARG A 98 -9.30 12.38 10.05
N GLY A 99 -8.90 13.60 9.73
CA GLY A 99 -7.99 14.38 10.55
C GLY A 99 -8.45 14.48 12.01
N THR A 100 -7.47 14.47 12.93
CA THR A 100 -7.70 14.82 14.33
C THR A 100 -7.71 16.34 14.45
N GLU A 101 -8.57 16.89 15.30
CA GLU A 101 -8.66 18.34 15.52
C GLU A 101 -7.27 18.96 15.80
N GLY A 102 -6.92 20.00 15.04
CA GLY A 102 -5.61 20.67 15.11
C GLY A 102 -4.51 20.02 14.27
N PHE A 103 -4.78 18.86 13.65
CA PHE A 103 -3.90 18.15 12.71
C PHE A 103 -4.70 17.61 11.51
N ASP A 104 -5.75 18.32 11.11
CA ASP A 104 -6.72 17.92 10.09
C ASP A 104 -6.44 18.49 8.70
N ASP A 105 -5.44 19.35 8.55
CA ASP A 105 -5.01 19.85 7.26
C ASP A 105 -3.95 18.92 6.63
N LEU A 106 -4.27 18.31 5.49
CA LEU A 106 -3.28 17.62 4.65
C LEU A 106 -2.65 18.66 3.70
N ILE A 107 -1.53 19.21 4.15
CA ILE A 107 -0.83 20.33 3.51
C ILE A 107 -0.45 20.00 2.05
N ARG A 108 -0.39 21.02 1.20
CA ARG A 108 0.09 20.95 -0.19
C ARG A 108 1.53 20.47 -0.33
N GLU A 109 1.91 20.16 -1.56
CA GLU A 109 3.31 19.96 -1.89
C GLU A 109 4.16 21.22 -1.72
N SER A 110 5.45 21.03 -1.50
CA SER A 110 6.41 22.11 -1.28
C SER A 110 7.78 21.79 -1.86
N ASN A 111 8.53 22.83 -2.22
CA ASN A 111 9.92 22.67 -2.63
C ASN A 111 10.80 22.43 -1.39
N MET A 112 11.68 21.44 -1.46
CA MET A 112 12.59 21.08 -0.38
C MET A 112 14.04 21.08 -0.88
N SER A 113 14.96 21.63 -0.07
CA SER A 113 16.38 21.66 -0.40
C SER A 113 16.95 20.25 -0.57
N GLY A 114 17.76 20.05 -1.61
CA GLY A 114 18.40 18.75 -1.90
C GLY A 114 17.55 17.79 -2.73
N VAL A 115 16.36 18.22 -3.17
CA VAL A 115 15.47 17.46 -4.07
C VAL A 115 15.13 18.34 -5.28
N ASP A 116 15.26 17.80 -6.50
CA ASP A 116 14.98 18.51 -7.76
C ASP A 116 13.52 18.39 -8.22
N TYR A 117 12.63 18.02 -7.30
CA TYR A 117 11.19 17.85 -7.51
C TYR A 117 10.41 18.20 -6.23
N PRO A 118 9.11 18.57 -6.33
CA PRO A 118 8.27 18.87 -5.17
C PRO A 118 8.14 17.69 -4.21
N VAL A 119 8.02 18.00 -2.91
CA VAL A 119 7.78 17.02 -1.84
C VAL A 119 6.33 17.16 -1.38
N PRO A 120 5.56 16.06 -1.35
CA PRO A 120 4.15 16.12 -1.02
C PRO A 120 3.98 16.41 0.46
N GLY A 121 2.88 17.08 0.82
CA GLY A 121 2.46 17.09 2.20
C GLY A 121 2.03 15.68 2.62
N LYS A 122 2.26 15.36 3.89
CA LYS A 122 2.17 13.98 4.39
C LYS A 122 1.43 13.93 5.71
N GLN A 123 0.43 13.07 5.78
CA GLN A 123 -0.18 12.64 7.02
C GLN A 123 -0.13 11.13 7.15
N GLN A 124 -0.01 10.63 8.38
CA GLN A 124 0.13 9.20 8.63
C GLN A 124 -0.57 8.82 9.92
N SER A 125 -1.14 7.61 9.94
CA SER A 125 -1.59 6.97 11.17
C SER A 125 -1.22 5.49 11.17
N VAL A 126 -1.10 4.94 12.36
CA VAL A 126 -1.05 3.50 12.58
C VAL A 126 -2.44 3.04 12.99
N LEU A 127 -2.91 1.94 12.41
CA LEU A 127 -4.13 1.25 12.75
C LEU A 127 -3.74 -0.06 13.45
N SER A 128 -4.35 -0.33 14.59
CA SER A 128 -4.14 -1.58 15.33
C SER A 128 -5.35 -2.50 15.22
N PHE A 129 -5.06 -3.79 15.17
CA PHE A 129 -6.04 -4.84 15.01
C PHE A 129 -5.72 -6.00 15.96
N THR A 130 -6.73 -6.49 16.67
CA THR A 130 -6.65 -7.74 17.43
C THR A 130 -6.95 -8.95 16.55
N LYS A 131 -6.27 -10.07 16.82
CA LYS A 131 -6.62 -11.37 16.22
C LYS A 131 -7.63 -12.18 17.05
N LYS A 132 -8.04 -11.67 18.22
CA LYS A 132 -8.94 -12.38 19.15
C LYS A 132 -10.33 -12.64 18.57
N THR A 133 -10.78 -11.80 17.66
CA THR A 133 -12.12 -11.91 17.03
C THR A 133 -12.18 -12.95 15.91
N SER A 134 -11.02 -13.34 15.37
CA SER A 134 -10.88 -14.34 14.31
C SER A 134 -9.58 -15.17 14.49
N PRO A 135 -9.42 -15.90 15.61
CA PRO A 135 -8.16 -16.57 15.92
C PRO A 135 -7.82 -17.64 14.89
N GLY A 136 -6.61 -17.58 14.32
CA GLY A 136 -6.12 -18.56 13.33
C GLY A 136 -6.66 -18.39 11.91
N ASP A 137 -7.57 -17.44 11.68
CA ASP A 137 -8.20 -17.21 10.35
C ASP A 137 -7.66 -15.95 9.65
N VAL A 138 -6.88 -15.12 10.35
CA VAL A 138 -6.24 -13.92 9.79
C VAL A 138 -4.80 -14.20 9.38
N ASP A 139 -4.57 -14.29 8.07
CA ASP A 139 -3.25 -14.35 7.43
C ASP A 139 -2.86 -12.98 6.87
N VAL A 140 -2.30 -12.16 7.77
CA VAL A 140 -1.88 -10.78 7.51
C VAL A 140 -0.90 -10.71 6.33
N LEU A 141 0.02 -11.69 6.22
CA LEU A 141 1.09 -11.70 5.23
C LEU A 141 0.66 -12.16 3.84
N ARG A 142 -0.38 -13.02 3.74
CA ARG A 142 -0.84 -13.55 2.44
C ARG A 142 -1.97 -12.79 1.78
N ARG A 143 -2.66 -11.86 2.48
CA ARG A 143 -3.57 -10.86 1.88
C ARG A 143 -4.39 -10.07 2.89
N ASP A 144 -4.71 -10.69 4.02
CA ASP A 144 -5.74 -10.18 4.93
C ASP A 144 -5.35 -8.83 5.54
N GLY A 145 -4.05 -8.52 5.61
CA GLY A 145 -3.58 -7.24 6.10
C GLY A 145 -3.87 -6.05 5.19
N PHE A 146 -4.33 -6.26 3.94
CA PHE A 146 -4.51 -5.20 2.95
C PHE A 146 -5.99 -4.88 2.70
N PRO A 147 -6.34 -3.59 2.51
CA PRO A 147 -7.68 -3.22 2.11
C PRO A 147 -7.99 -3.74 0.71
N THR A 148 -9.26 -4.04 0.47
CA THR A 148 -9.79 -4.38 -0.86
C THR A 148 -10.16 -3.13 -1.65
N LYS A 149 -10.51 -2.04 -0.95
CA LYS A 149 -10.79 -0.72 -1.52
C LYS A 149 -10.29 0.38 -0.59
N VAL A 150 -9.93 1.50 -1.20
CA VAL A 150 -9.65 2.75 -0.50
C VAL A 150 -10.49 3.84 -1.15
N PHE A 151 -11.08 4.70 -0.34
CA PHE A 151 -11.77 5.91 -0.79
C PHE A 151 -11.09 7.12 -0.17
N PHE A 152 -10.94 8.18 -0.95
CA PHE A 152 -10.46 9.47 -0.46
C PHE A 152 -11.40 10.56 -0.95
N ASN A 153 -11.92 11.38 -0.02
CA ASN A 153 -12.91 12.43 -0.29
C ASN A 153 -14.10 11.99 -1.16
N GLY A 154 -14.49 10.72 -1.07
CA GLY A 154 -15.63 10.14 -1.80
C GLY A 154 -15.28 9.44 -3.12
N GLU A 155 -14.04 9.55 -3.60
CA GLU A 155 -13.59 8.87 -4.83
C GLU A 155 -12.92 7.53 -4.50
N GLU A 156 -13.18 6.50 -5.31
CA GLU A 156 -12.55 5.18 -5.17
C GLU A 156 -11.13 5.20 -5.75
N CYS A 157 -10.12 4.94 -4.93
CA CYS A 157 -8.74 4.87 -5.37
C CYS A 157 -8.48 3.60 -6.19
N ALA A 158 -7.62 3.72 -7.20
CA ALA A 158 -7.08 2.56 -7.91
C ALA A 158 -6.22 1.69 -6.99
N MET A 159 -6.57 0.40 -6.88
CA MET A 159 -5.81 -0.57 -6.09
C MET A 159 -4.73 -1.28 -6.95
N PRO A 160 -3.57 -1.62 -6.36
CA PRO A 160 -2.53 -2.34 -7.09
C PRO A 160 -3.02 -3.73 -7.51
N GLN A 161 -2.70 -4.13 -8.74
CA GLN A 161 -3.06 -5.46 -9.28
C GLN A 161 -2.37 -6.62 -8.55
N ARG A 162 -1.24 -6.35 -7.90
CA ARG A 162 -0.48 -7.32 -7.12
C ARG A 162 -0.17 -6.73 -5.76
N ILE A 163 -0.56 -7.45 -4.72
CA ILE A 163 -0.16 -7.14 -3.35
C ILE A 163 1.25 -7.68 -3.14
N PRO A 164 2.17 -6.92 -2.52
CA PRO A 164 3.48 -7.44 -2.16
C PRO A 164 3.33 -8.69 -1.28
N SER A 165 3.78 -9.83 -1.78
CA SER A 165 3.97 -11.04 -0.98
C SER A 165 5.44 -11.16 -0.62
N HIS A 166 5.76 -11.79 0.52
CA HIS A 166 7.11 -12.30 0.80
C HIS A 166 7.45 -13.41 -0.20
N GLY A 167 7.75 -13.04 -1.43
CA GLY A 167 8.25 -13.93 -2.46
C GLY A 167 9.72 -14.17 -2.19
N VAL A 168 10.05 -15.34 -1.65
CA VAL A 168 11.36 -15.93 -1.94
C VAL A 168 11.41 -16.06 -3.45
N GLY A 169 12.19 -15.22 -4.11
CA GLY A 169 12.45 -15.38 -5.54
C GLY A 169 13.09 -16.74 -5.74
N VAL A 170 12.30 -17.74 -6.14
CA VAL A 170 12.85 -19.00 -6.63
C VAL A 170 13.44 -18.67 -7.99
N HIS A 171 14.68 -18.19 -7.98
CA HIS A 171 15.52 -18.30 -9.15
C HIS A 171 15.68 -19.80 -9.39
N ALA A 172 14.86 -20.34 -10.30
CA ALA A 172 15.08 -21.67 -10.83
C ALA A 172 16.48 -21.65 -11.46
N ASN A 173 17.46 -22.19 -10.74
CA ASN A 173 18.81 -22.32 -11.27
C ASN A 173 18.71 -23.26 -12.47
N ARG A 174 18.79 -22.70 -13.69
CA ARG A 174 18.69 -23.46 -14.94
C ARG A 174 19.71 -24.61 -14.99
N GLY A 175 20.81 -24.53 -14.24
CA GLY A 175 21.79 -25.61 -14.10
C GLY A 175 21.27 -26.85 -13.36
N ALA A 176 20.35 -26.71 -12.41
CA ALA A 176 19.81 -27.84 -11.64
C ALA A 176 18.87 -28.72 -12.48
N LEU A 177 18.11 -28.11 -13.41
CA LEU A 177 17.25 -28.83 -14.36
C LEU A 177 18.06 -29.61 -15.41
N LEU A 178 19.19 -29.06 -15.87
CA LEU A 178 20.09 -29.75 -16.80
C LEU A 178 20.80 -30.95 -16.17
N LEU A 179 21.19 -30.87 -14.89
CA LEU A 179 21.82 -31.98 -14.17
C LEU A 179 20.84 -33.14 -13.94
N LEU A 180 19.56 -32.86 -13.66
CA LEU A 180 18.53 -33.89 -13.51
C LEU A 180 18.20 -34.59 -14.84
N LEU A 181 18.20 -33.85 -15.95
CA LEU A 181 18.01 -34.42 -17.29
C LEU A 181 19.20 -35.29 -17.72
N LEU A 182 20.43 -34.87 -17.40
CA LEU A 182 21.63 -35.68 -17.66
C LEU A 182 21.66 -36.96 -16.83
N PHE A 183 21.24 -36.92 -15.56
CA PHE A 183 21.10 -38.13 -14.73
C PHE A 183 20.09 -39.13 -15.30
N TYR A 184 18.95 -38.64 -15.82
CA TYR A 184 17.94 -39.49 -16.47
C TYR A 184 18.39 -40.08 -17.80
N LEU A 185 19.31 -39.42 -18.52
CA LEU A 185 19.86 -39.91 -19.80
C LEU A 185 21.02 -40.90 -19.64
N VAL A 186 21.61 -40.97 -18.44
CA VAL A 186 22.76 -41.85 -18.13
C VAL A 186 22.33 -43.11 -17.36
N MET A 187 21.06 -43.22 -16.97
CA MET A 187 20.44 -44.45 -16.44
C MET A 187 19.78 -45.28 -17.54
#